data_AF-A0A1A2UPK2-F1
#
_entry.id   AF-A0A1A2UPK2-F1
#
_cell.length_a   1.000
_cell.length_b   1.000
_cell.length_c   1.000
_cell.angle_alpha   90.00
_cell.angle_beta   90.00
_cell.angle_gamma   90.00
#
_symmetry.space_group_name_H-M   'P 1'
#
loop_
_entity.id
_entity.type
_entity.pdbx_description
1 polymer ?
#
loop_
_entity_poly.entity_id
_entity_poly.type
_entity_poly.pdbx_seq_one_letter_code
_entity_poly.pdbx_strand_id
1 'polypeptide(L)'
;MGDLQTARRHFDRAMAVKSRQGRAAALPEFVAATDADPSMADAWLGRIACGDNDLASLKKLYATGEWLHRETTRIGQALAAEIQLGPYIGITVTDASQVGLALSSALTIAGEYAEADRLLANRDLLDSWANYQWHQLARAFLMYTTQRWPDVLLTAAQELPPQAIIMSAVTASICALAAHAAAHLGQGRVSLDWLDRVDVIGQTNASGRFDADVLTASIGPADIPLLVADLAYVRGMVHRQLREEDKAQVWLSKATINGVLTEAAKAALADPNLHLVVTDEETIASRTDRWDASTAKSRDELDDDATAERRAELLAEGRALLAKQVGLAAVKQAVSALEDQLEVRMMRLEHGLPVEGQTNHMLLVGPPGTGKTTTAEALGKIYAGMGIVRNPEIREVRRSDFCGHYIGESGPKTNALIEKSLGQIIFMDEFYTLIERHQDGTPDMIGMEAVNQLLVALETHRFDFCFIGAGYEDQVDQFLTVNPGLAGRFNRKLRFESYSAAEIVEIGHRYAAPRASKLDAAAREAFLDAATTIRNYTTPGGRHGIDAMQNGRFARNVIERAEGFRDTRVVAQKRAGQAVTVEDLQIVTAPDIEAAVRSVCSDNRDMAAIVW
;
A
#
# COMPACT_ATOMS: atom_id res chain seq x y z
N MET A 1 39.56 49.20 -12.76
CA MET A 1 39.11 50.51 -12.24
C MET A 1 38.31 51.33 -13.26
N GLY A 2 38.60 51.26 -14.56
CA GLY A 2 37.81 51.95 -15.60
C GLY A 2 36.36 51.45 -15.75
N ASP A 3 36.15 50.14 -15.61
CA ASP A 3 34.83 49.52 -15.85
C ASP A 3 33.79 49.85 -14.77
N LEU A 4 34.18 49.84 -13.48
CA LEU A 4 33.29 50.25 -12.38
C LEU A 4 32.87 51.72 -12.45
N GLN A 5 33.80 52.63 -12.82
CA GLN A 5 33.45 54.04 -13.01
C GLN A 5 32.49 54.23 -14.19
N THR A 6 32.66 53.44 -15.24
CA THR A 6 31.77 53.46 -16.41
C THR A 6 30.38 52.95 -16.03
N ALA A 7 30.30 51.81 -15.32
CA ALA A 7 29.06 51.25 -14.81
C ALA A 7 28.31 52.24 -13.90
N ARG A 8 29.01 52.92 -12.98
CA ARG A 8 28.42 53.95 -12.10
C ARG A 8 27.83 55.13 -12.86
N ARG A 9 28.51 55.59 -13.93
CA ARG A 9 27.98 56.68 -14.78
C ARG A 9 26.69 56.27 -15.46
N HIS A 10 26.64 55.04 -16.00
CA HIS A 10 25.43 54.50 -16.60
C HIS A 10 24.31 54.31 -15.57
N PHE A 11 24.61 53.81 -14.37
CA PHE A 11 23.63 53.67 -13.29
C PHE A 11 23.04 55.02 -12.84
N ASP A 12 23.88 56.02 -12.59
CA ASP A 12 23.42 57.36 -12.17
C ASP A 12 22.55 58.01 -13.26
N ARG A 13 22.92 57.81 -14.53
CA ARG A 13 22.14 58.28 -15.67
C ARG A 13 20.82 57.52 -15.80
N ALA A 14 20.81 56.20 -15.61
CA ALA A 14 19.61 55.38 -15.64
C ALA A 14 18.60 55.85 -14.58
N MET A 15 19.05 56.12 -13.35
CA MET A 15 18.20 56.64 -12.28
C MET A 15 17.62 58.03 -12.61
N ALA A 16 18.44 58.93 -13.20
CA ALA A 16 17.97 60.24 -13.64
C ALA A 16 16.96 60.15 -14.80
N VAL A 17 17.20 59.27 -15.77
CA VAL A 17 16.30 59.02 -16.91
C VAL A 17 15.00 58.39 -16.43
N LYS A 18 15.06 57.42 -15.51
CA LYS A 18 13.88 56.78 -14.90
C LYS A 18 12.95 57.80 -14.25
N SER A 19 13.52 58.78 -13.54
CA SER A 19 12.76 59.86 -12.90
C SER A 19 12.15 60.86 -13.90
N ARG A 20 12.86 61.18 -14.99
CA ARG A 20 12.45 62.25 -15.93
C ARG A 20 11.65 61.78 -17.14
N GLN A 21 11.95 60.58 -17.65
CA GLN A 21 11.48 60.06 -18.93
C GLN A 21 10.76 58.71 -18.80
N GLY A 22 10.72 58.13 -17.60
CA GLY A 22 10.00 56.89 -17.30
C GLY A 22 10.85 55.63 -17.40
N ARG A 23 10.24 54.50 -17.03
CA ARG A 23 10.89 53.19 -16.84
C ARG A 23 11.51 52.65 -18.14
N ALA A 24 10.76 52.64 -19.24
CA ALA A 24 11.22 52.09 -20.52
C ALA A 24 12.46 52.82 -21.08
N ALA A 25 12.53 54.14 -20.90
CA ALA A 25 13.66 54.94 -21.37
C ALA A 25 14.96 54.70 -20.56
N ALA A 26 14.84 54.24 -19.31
CA ALA A 26 15.98 53.98 -18.43
C ALA A 26 16.62 52.60 -18.64
N LEU A 27 15.88 51.65 -19.21
CA LEU A 27 16.34 50.26 -19.37
C LEU A 27 17.68 50.15 -20.12
N PRO A 28 17.92 50.83 -21.27
CA PRO A 28 19.21 50.71 -21.98
C PRO A 28 20.41 51.16 -21.15
N GLU A 29 20.24 52.16 -20.27
CA GLU A 29 21.31 52.65 -19.39
C GLU A 29 21.56 51.67 -18.24
N PHE A 30 20.53 51.01 -17.71
CA PHE A 30 20.74 49.92 -16.74
C PHE A 30 21.41 48.70 -17.37
N VAL A 31 21.09 48.35 -18.62
CA VAL A 31 21.78 47.29 -19.37
C VAL A 31 23.25 47.64 -19.55
N ALA A 32 23.56 48.86 -20.01
CA ALA A 32 24.95 49.32 -20.15
C ALA A 32 25.72 49.31 -18.81
N ALA A 33 25.04 49.59 -17.69
CA ALA A 33 25.65 49.49 -16.36
C ALA A 33 26.01 48.03 -16.00
N THR A 34 25.10 47.07 -16.26
CA THR A 34 25.37 45.65 -16.00
C THR A 34 26.36 45.02 -16.97
N ASP A 35 26.45 45.51 -18.21
CA ASP A 35 27.43 45.06 -19.19
C ASP A 35 28.84 45.52 -18.79
N ALA A 36 28.95 46.74 -18.25
CA ALA A 36 30.21 47.29 -17.74
C ALA A 36 30.61 46.66 -16.39
N ASP A 37 29.66 46.35 -15.51
CA ASP A 37 29.90 45.65 -14.25
C ASP A 37 28.78 44.63 -13.95
N PRO A 38 28.98 43.35 -14.32
CA PRO A 38 28.00 42.30 -14.04
C PRO A 38 27.76 42.04 -12.54
N SER A 39 28.60 42.54 -11.64
CA SER A 39 28.43 42.38 -10.19
C SER A 39 27.54 43.45 -9.55
N MET A 40 27.11 44.47 -10.32
CA MET A 40 26.32 45.60 -9.83
C MET A 40 24.84 45.22 -9.61
N ALA A 41 24.54 44.70 -8.42
CA ALA A 41 23.19 44.22 -8.05
C ALA A 41 22.08 45.27 -8.23
N ASP A 42 22.32 46.53 -7.81
CA ASP A 42 21.33 47.60 -7.97
C ASP A 42 20.99 47.89 -9.45
N ALA A 43 21.95 47.69 -10.37
CA ALA A 43 21.69 47.85 -11.79
C ALA A 43 20.83 46.71 -12.35
N TRP A 44 21.05 45.47 -11.89
CA TRP A 44 20.17 44.34 -12.22
C TRP A 44 18.75 44.56 -11.70
N LEU A 45 18.59 45.04 -10.46
CA LEU A 45 17.28 45.43 -9.92
C LEU A 45 16.65 46.54 -10.75
N GLY A 46 17.45 47.49 -11.23
CA GLY A 46 17.02 48.57 -12.11
C GLY A 46 16.52 48.08 -13.47
N ARG A 47 17.18 47.09 -14.08
CA ARG A 47 16.71 46.43 -15.31
C ARG A 47 15.32 45.83 -15.11
N ILE A 48 15.15 45.04 -14.06
CA ILE A 48 13.88 44.35 -13.76
C ILE A 48 12.78 45.38 -13.45
N ALA A 49 13.07 46.40 -12.65
CA ALA A 49 12.15 47.51 -12.39
C ALA A 49 11.72 48.27 -13.66
N CYS A 50 12.49 48.14 -14.75
CA CYS A 50 12.21 48.75 -16.05
C CYS A 50 11.64 47.78 -17.09
N GLY A 51 11.28 46.56 -16.71
CA GLY A 51 10.57 45.58 -17.56
C GLY A 51 11.43 44.44 -18.10
N ASP A 52 12.66 44.28 -17.65
CA ASP A 52 13.48 43.10 -17.94
C ASP A 52 13.05 41.92 -17.06
N ASN A 53 12.10 41.13 -17.58
CA ASN A 53 11.54 39.97 -16.88
C ASN A 53 12.27 38.65 -17.23
N ASP A 54 13.48 38.72 -17.79
CA ASP A 54 14.23 37.52 -18.16
C ASP A 54 14.70 36.75 -16.91
N LEU A 55 14.57 35.42 -16.94
CA LEU A 55 15.00 34.54 -15.86
C LEU A 55 16.51 34.69 -15.61
N ALA A 56 17.31 34.90 -16.65
CA ALA A 56 18.74 35.09 -16.51
C ALA A 56 19.07 36.38 -15.71
N SER A 57 18.33 37.47 -15.96
CA SER A 57 18.46 38.73 -15.22
C SER A 57 18.12 38.55 -13.73
N LEU A 58 17.06 37.80 -13.41
CA LEU A 58 16.71 37.46 -12.03
C LEU A 58 17.74 36.55 -11.35
N LYS A 59 18.27 35.54 -12.04
CA LYS A 59 19.36 34.68 -11.53
C LYS A 59 20.62 35.50 -11.23
N LYS A 60 20.96 36.47 -12.08
CA LYS A 60 22.09 37.39 -11.86
C LYS A 60 21.85 38.33 -10.69
N LEU A 61 20.64 38.89 -10.56
CA LEU A 61 20.27 39.71 -9.41
C LEU A 61 20.40 38.91 -8.10
N TYR A 62 19.87 37.68 -8.06
CA TYR A 62 19.96 36.83 -6.87
C TYR A 62 21.42 36.49 -6.52
N ALA A 63 22.24 36.10 -7.51
CA ALA A 63 23.65 35.78 -7.31
C ALA A 63 24.49 36.96 -6.80
N THR A 64 24.05 38.19 -7.06
CA THR A 64 24.71 39.43 -6.63
C THR A 64 24.01 40.12 -5.46
N GLY A 65 22.94 39.51 -4.92
CA GLY A 65 22.01 40.14 -3.99
C GLY A 65 22.64 40.67 -2.69
N GLU A 66 23.75 40.09 -2.23
CA GLU A 66 24.53 40.58 -1.08
C GLU A 66 25.01 42.03 -1.25
N TRP A 67 25.16 42.47 -2.50
CA TRP A 67 25.62 43.81 -2.87
C TRP A 67 24.50 44.80 -3.15
N LEU A 68 23.24 44.42 -2.93
CA LEU A 68 22.11 45.33 -3.01
C LEU A 68 22.28 46.52 -2.07
N HIS A 69 21.66 47.63 -2.44
CA HIS A 69 21.68 48.92 -1.74
C HIS A 69 22.98 49.72 -1.85
N ARG A 70 24.07 49.18 -2.42
CA ARG A 70 25.37 49.86 -2.47
C ARG A 70 25.33 51.16 -3.30
N GLU A 71 24.82 51.07 -4.51
CA GLU A 71 24.82 52.19 -5.46
C GLU A 71 23.63 53.12 -5.24
N THR A 72 22.49 52.58 -4.82
CA THR A 72 21.30 53.35 -4.40
C THR A 72 21.57 54.17 -3.13
N THR A 73 22.26 53.59 -2.13
CA THR A 73 22.70 54.33 -0.94
C THR A 73 23.73 55.41 -1.29
N ARG A 74 24.66 55.12 -2.21
CA ARG A 74 25.65 56.12 -2.67
C ARG A 74 25.01 57.39 -3.22
N ILE A 75 23.90 57.26 -3.95
CA ILE A 75 23.20 58.40 -4.56
C ILE A 75 22.00 58.89 -3.74
N GLY A 76 21.68 58.25 -2.62
CA GLY A 76 20.55 58.60 -1.75
C GLY A 76 19.18 58.43 -2.41
N GLN A 77 19.01 57.42 -3.28
CA GLN A 77 17.74 57.14 -3.95
C GLN A 77 17.30 55.70 -3.69
N ALA A 78 15.99 55.47 -3.59
CA ALA A 78 15.43 54.13 -3.45
C ALA A 78 15.11 53.50 -4.81
N LEU A 79 15.24 52.18 -4.90
CA LEU A 79 14.88 51.38 -6.06
C LEU A 79 14.16 50.13 -5.60
N ALA A 80 13.08 49.80 -6.28
CA ALA A 80 12.30 48.59 -6.04
C ALA A 80 11.78 48.08 -7.39
N ALA A 81 11.60 46.76 -7.47
CA ALA A 81 10.96 46.11 -8.61
C ALA A 81 9.74 45.32 -8.14
N GLU A 82 8.68 45.34 -8.92
CA GLU A 82 7.51 44.48 -8.69
C GLU A 82 7.66 43.24 -9.56
N ILE A 83 7.76 42.07 -8.93
CA ILE A 83 8.00 40.79 -9.63
C ILE A 83 6.88 39.83 -9.25
N GLN A 84 6.37 39.09 -10.23
CA GLN A 84 5.29 38.13 -10.03
C GLN A 84 5.69 37.03 -9.02
N LEU A 85 4.85 36.82 -8.00
CA LEU A 85 4.99 35.73 -7.03
C LEU A 85 3.64 35.01 -6.91
N GLY A 86 3.58 33.81 -7.50
CA GLY A 86 2.33 33.09 -7.67
C GLY A 86 1.56 33.52 -8.94
N PRO A 87 0.35 33.01 -9.14
CA PRO A 87 -0.38 33.24 -10.38
C PRO A 87 -1.16 34.56 -10.41
N TYR A 88 -1.33 35.24 -9.28
CA TYR A 88 -2.25 36.39 -9.18
C TYR A 88 -1.59 37.72 -8.83
N ILE A 89 -0.51 37.72 -8.04
CA ILE A 89 0.04 38.92 -7.41
C ILE A 89 1.57 39.03 -7.58
N GLY A 90 2.10 40.22 -7.34
CA GLY A 90 3.53 40.49 -7.32
C GLY A 90 4.05 40.80 -5.92
N ILE A 91 5.31 40.41 -5.66
CA ILE A 91 6.08 40.86 -4.51
C ILE A 91 6.88 42.11 -4.91
N THR A 92 6.86 43.13 -4.05
CA THR A 92 7.76 44.28 -4.20
C THR A 92 9.11 43.89 -3.61
N VAL A 93 10.13 43.84 -4.45
CA VAL A 93 11.49 43.44 -4.10
C VAL A 93 12.34 44.67 -3.83
N THR A 94 12.81 44.77 -2.60
CA THR A 94 13.83 45.72 -2.12
C THR A 94 15.07 44.99 -1.60
N ASP A 95 14.93 43.76 -1.12
CA ASP A 95 15.98 43.05 -0.38
C ASP A 95 16.31 41.68 -0.99
N ALA A 96 17.51 41.17 -0.68
CA ALA A 96 18.04 39.92 -1.26
C ALA A 96 17.16 38.69 -1.00
N SER A 97 16.55 38.59 0.19
CA SER A 97 15.63 37.50 0.53
C SER A 97 14.36 37.52 -0.33
N GLN A 98 13.82 38.71 -0.61
CA GLN A 98 12.66 38.89 -1.50
C GLN A 98 13.02 38.59 -2.96
N VAL A 99 14.25 38.89 -3.40
CA VAL A 99 14.75 38.46 -4.71
C VAL A 99 14.70 36.93 -4.80
N GLY A 100 15.13 36.21 -3.76
CA GLY A 100 15.08 34.75 -3.74
C GLY A 100 13.65 34.20 -3.81
N LEU A 101 12.71 34.81 -3.09
CA LEU A 101 11.28 34.45 -3.18
C LEU A 101 10.72 34.70 -4.58
N ALA A 102 11.00 35.86 -5.17
CA ALA A 102 10.59 36.18 -6.53
C ALA A 102 11.21 35.24 -7.58
N LEU A 103 12.51 34.93 -7.45
CA LEU A 103 13.22 33.98 -8.30
C LEU A 103 12.62 32.58 -8.22
N SER A 104 12.19 32.12 -7.04
CA SER A 104 11.55 30.80 -6.91
C SER A 104 10.25 30.69 -7.72
N SER A 105 9.46 31.78 -7.77
CA SER A 105 8.27 31.85 -8.61
C SER A 105 8.63 31.88 -10.10
N ALA A 106 9.66 32.64 -10.50
CA ALA A 106 10.13 32.68 -11.88
C ALA A 106 10.67 31.31 -12.36
N LEU A 107 11.42 30.60 -11.51
CA LEU A 107 11.89 29.23 -11.75
C LEU A 107 10.72 28.26 -11.93
N THR A 108 9.69 28.39 -11.10
CA THR A 108 8.45 27.61 -11.20
C THR A 108 7.76 27.83 -12.54
N ILE A 109 7.61 29.10 -12.97
CA ILE A 109 7.02 29.45 -14.27
C ILE A 109 7.86 28.91 -15.44
N ALA A 110 9.18 28.90 -15.30
CA ALA A 110 10.09 28.37 -16.32
C ALA A 110 10.18 26.84 -16.37
N GLY A 111 9.52 26.12 -15.44
CA GLY A 111 9.58 24.66 -15.36
C GLY A 111 10.82 24.11 -14.65
N GLU A 112 11.64 24.96 -14.02
CA GLU A 112 12.83 24.56 -13.26
C GLU A 112 12.47 24.18 -11.80
N TYR A 113 11.54 23.26 -11.63
CA TYR A 113 10.88 22.95 -10.34
C TYR A 113 11.87 22.51 -9.24
N ALA A 114 12.85 21.68 -9.57
CA ALA A 114 13.84 21.20 -8.61
C ALA A 114 14.79 22.30 -8.12
N GLU A 115 15.04 23.35 -8.92
CA GLU A 115 15.80 24.52 -8.48
C GLU A 115 14.94 25.45 -7.62
N ALA A 116 13.67 25.66 -7.99
CA ALA A 116 12.71 26.40 -7.19
C ALA A 116 12.54 25.81 -5.78
N ASP A 117 12.40 24.48 -5.68
CA ASP A 117 12.27 23.75 -4.41
C ASP A 117 13.52 23.91 -3.52
N ARG A 118 14.71 23.74 -4.10
CA ARG A 118 15.98 23.93 -3.39
C ARG A 118 16.12 25.34 -2.86
N LEU A 119 15.74 26.34 -3.66
CA LEU A 119 15.76 27.75 -3.24
C LEU A 119 14.78 28.00 -2.09
N LEU A 120 13.56 27.49 -2.18
CA LEU A 120 12.54 27.58 -1.12
C LEU A 120 12.88 26.76 0.13
N ALA A 121 13.86 25.86 0.09
CA ALA A 121 14.40 25.20 1.26
C ALA A 121 15.40 26.08 2.04
N ASN A 122 15.93 27.15 1.43
CA ASN A 122 16.85 28.07 2.10
C ASN A 122 16.12 28.92 3.16
N ARG A 123 16.58 28.83 4.42
CA ARG A 123 16.01 29.56 5.55
C ARG A 123 16.39 31.04 5.54
N ASP A 124 17.43 31.44 4.82
CA ASP A 124 17.86 32.84 4.70
C ASP A 124 16.79 33.70 4.00
N LEU A 125 15.86 33.08 3.27
CA LEU A 125 14.71 33.78 2.69
C LEU A 125 13.71 34.26 3.76
N LEU A 126 13.77 33.75 4.98
CA LEU A 126 12.83 34.03 6.08
C LEU A 126 13.39 35.07 7.07
N ASP A 127 14.19 36.01 6.59
CA ASP A 127 14.80 37.08 7.39
C ASP A 127 13.82 38.17 7.85
N SER A 128 12.60 38.21 7.29
CA SER A 128 11.54 39.15 7.67
C SER A 128 10.22 38.45 7.96
N TRP A 129 9.40 39.05 8.84
CA TRP A 129 8.09 38.51 9.19
C TRP A 129 7.09 38.49 8.02
N ALA A 130 7.25 39.36 7.02
CA ALA A 130 6.45 39.32 5.81
C ALA A 130 6.83 38.16 4.89
N ASN A 131 8.11 37.76 4.89
CA ASN A 131 8.61 36.72 4.00
C ASN A 131 8.02 35.33 4.31
N TYR A 132 7.59 35.07 5.56
CA TYR A 132 6.94 33.82 5.92
C TYR A 132 5.69 33.53 5.09
N GLN A 133 4.81 34.54 4.90
CA GLN A 133 3.59 34.34 4.12
C GLN A 133 3.87 34.30 2.61
N TRP A 134 4.82 35.11 2.12
CA TRP A 134 5.27 35.06 0.73
C TRP A 134 5.92 33.72 0.37
N HIS A 135 6.70 33.16 1.29
CA HIS A 135 7.30 31.83 1.17
C HIS A 135 6.24 30.74 1.11
N GLN A 136 5.22 30.82 1.97
CA GLN A 136 4.08 29.90 1.93
C GLN A 136 3.37 29.95 0.57
N LEU A 137 3.10 31.14 0.03
CA LEU A 137 2.50 31.29 -1.30
C LEU A 137 3.40 30.73 -2.41
N ALA A 138 4.70 31.03 -2.38
CA ALA A 138 5.65 30.52 -3.37
C ALA A 138 5.73 28.99 -3.38
N ARG A 139 5.75 28.37 -2.19
CA ARG A 139 5.68 26.90 -2.04
C ARG A 139 4.36 26.33 -2.54
N ALA A 140 3.23 26.93 -2.15
CA ALA A 140 1.91 26.48 -2.59
C ALA A 140 1.79 26.57 -4.12
N PHE A 141 2.34 27.61 -4.73
CA PHE A 141 2.37 27.77 -6.19
C PHE A 141 3.24 26.72 -6.90
N LEU A 142 4.42 26.40 -6.36
CA LEU A 142 5.26 25.32 -6.89
C LEU A 142 4.53 23.97 -6.86
N MET A 143 3.86 23.65 -5.75
CA MET A 143 3.08 22.40 -5.65
C MET A 143 1.86 22.43 -6.56
N TYR A 144 1.21 23.59 -6.72
CA TYR A 144 0.06 23.77 -7.58
C TYR A 144 0.40 23.56 -9.07
N THR A 145 1.46 24.20 -9.55
CA THR A 145 1.92 24.08 -10.94
C THR A 145 2.34 22.65 -11.30
N THR A 146 2.89 21.92 -10.34
CA THR A 146 3.27 20.51 -10.50
C THR A 146 2.14 19.54 -10.15
N GLN A 147 0.92 20.06 -9.94
CA GLN A 147 -0.30 19.28 -9.63
C GLN A 147 -0.12 18.33 -8.44
N ARG A 148 0.65 18.75 -7.43
CA ARG A 148 0.85 18.05 -6.17
C ARG A 148 -0.18 18.51 -5.15
N TRP A 149 -1.44 18.19 -5.43
CA TRP A 149 -2.59 18.72 -4.69
C TRP A 149 -2.53 18.50 -3.17
N PRO A 150 -2.13 17.33 -2.64
CA PRO A 150 -1.98 17.14 -1.19
C PRO A 150 -0.95 18.12 -0.59
N ASP A 151 0.16 18.34 -1.27
CA ASP A 151 1.23 19.25 -0.81
C ASP A 151 0.80 20.73 -0.86
N VAL A 152 -0.08 21.11 -1.80
CA VAL A 152 -0.71 22.45 -1.81
C VAL A 152 -1.54 22.64 -0.54
N LEU A 153 -2.38 21.67 -0.19
CA LEU A 153 -3.22 21.73 1.02
C LEU A 153 -2.37 21.74 2.29
N LEU A 154 -1.35 20.89 2.38
CA LEU A 154 -0.41 20.87 3.51
C LEU A 154 0.31 22.20 3.67
N THR A 155 0.77 22.80 2.56
CA THR A 155 1.44 24.11 2.58
C THR A 155 0.47 25.22 2.99
N ALA A 156 -0.75 25.22 2.46
CA ALA A 156 -1.77 26.22 2.78
C ALA A 156 -2.25 26.14 4.24
N ALA A 157 -2.30 24.93 4.80
CA ALA A 157 -2.69 24.70 6.19
C ALA A 157 -1.55 24.93 7.21
N GLN A 158 -0.33 25.20 6.75
CA GLN A 158 0.81 25.42 7.63
C GLN A 158 0.60 26.64 8.53
N GLU A 159 0.75 26.44 9.85
CA GLU A 159 0.73 27.52 10.83
C GLU A 159 1.96 28.42 10.68
N LEU A 160 1.71 29.71 10.53
CA LEU A 160 2.77 30.72 10.48
C LEU A 160 3.17 31.15 11.91
N PRO A 161 4.41 31.62 12.11
CA PRO A 161 4.82 32.19 13.39
C PRO A 161 3.87 33.31 13.84
N PRO A 162 3.61 33.49 15.14
CA PRO A 162 2.68 34.52 15.64
C PRO A 162 3.03 35.96 15.22
N GLN A 163 4.30 36.22 14.91
CA GLN A 163 4.80 37.52 14.48
C GLN A 163 4.70 37.73 12.96
N ALA A 164 4.34 36.70 12.18
CA ALA A 164 4.25 36.79 10.73
C ALA A 164 3.23 37.86 10.30
N ILE A 165 3.58 38.61 9.26
CA ILE A 165 2.69 39.63 8.72
C ILE A 165 1.72 38.96 7.76
N ILE A 166 0.43 39.00 8.10
CA ILE A 166 -0.65 38.43 7.30
C ILE A 166 -1.23 39.52 6.38
N MET A 167 -1.21 39.25 5.08
CA MET A 167 -1.70 40.13 4.03
C MET A 167 -2.91 39.48 3.35
N SER A 168 -4.01 40.23 3.22
CA SER A 168 -5.27 39.73 2.67
C SER A 168 -5.12 39.15 1.26
N ALA A 169 -4.39 39.84 0.37
CA ALA A 169 -4.14 39.40 -1.00
C ALA A 169 -3.38 38.06 -1.08
N VAL A 170 -2.39 37.87 -0.21
CA VAL A 170 -1.58 36.63 -0.17
C VAL A 170 -2.42 35.49 0.42
N THR A 171 -3.16 35.73 1.50
CA THR A 171 -4.11 34.75 2.07
C THR A 171 -5.14 34.30 1.04
N ALA A 172 -5.76 35.25 0.32
CA ALA A 172 -6.75 34.94 -0.71
C ALA A 172 -6.16 34.12 -1.87
N SER A 173 -4.92 34.42 -2.26
CA SER A 173 -4.18 33.64 -3.28
C SER A 173 -3.94 32.20 -2.80
N ILE A 174 -3.45 32.00 -1.58
CA ILE A 174 -3.22 30.67 -0.99
C ILE A 174 -4.53 29.89 -0.91
N CYS A 175 -5.63 30.53 -0.48
CA CYS A 175 -6.94 29.89 -0.40
C CYS A 175 -7.46 29.47 -1.78
N ALA A 176 -7.22 30.25 -2.83
CA ALA A 176 -7.59 29.86 -4.20
C ALA A 176 -6.82 28.61 -4.67
N LEU A 177 -5.49 28.56 -4.42
CA LEU A 177 -4.68 27.38 -4.76
C LEU A 177 -5.13 26.13 -3.97
N ALA A 178 -5.42 26.30 -2.67
CA ALA A 178 -5.94 25.23 -1.82
C ALA A 178 -7.33 24.75 -2.27
N ALA A 179 -8.21 25.66 -2.70
CA ALA A 179 -9.51 25.32 -3.23
C ALA A 179 -9.43 24.49 -4.51
N HIS A 180 -8.56 24.88 -5.46
CA HIS A 180 -8.28 24.06 -6.64
C HIS A 180 -7.74 22.68 -6.25
N ALA A 181 -6.76 22.62 -5.35
CA ALA A 181 -6.18 21.35 -4.90
C ALA A 181 -7.22 20.41 -4.29
N ALA A 182 -8.08 20.91 -3.40
CA ALA A 182 -9.19 20.14 -2.84
C ALA A 182 -10.19 19.68 -3.92
N ALA A 183 -10.49 20.53 -4.91
CA ALA A 183 -11.40 20.17 -6.00
C ALA A 183 -10.84 19.03 -6.86
N HIS A 184 -9.56 19.13 -7.25
CA HIS A 184 -8.85 18.11 -8.02
C HIS A 184 -8.64 16.81 -7.24
N LEU A 185 -8.69 16.82 -5.90
CA LEU A 185 -8.70 15.61 -5.06
C LEU A 185 -10.10 15.02 -4.83
N GLY A 186 -11.13 15.51 -5.52
CA GLY A 186 -12.50 15.02 -5.32
C GLY A 186 -13.23 15.65 -4.13
N GLN A 187 -12.58 16.54 -3.38
CA GLN A 187 -13.05 17.05 -2.09
C GLN A 187 -13.83 18.37 -2.24
N GLY A 188 -14.94 18.34 -2.99
CA GLY A 188 -15.69 19.55 -3.32
C GLY A 188 -16.16 20.37 -2.09
N ARG A 189 -16.54 19.72 -0.99
CA ARG A 189 -16.92 20.43 0.25
C ARG A 189 -15.75 21.14 0.92
N VAL A 190 -14.57 20.52 0.92
CA VAL A 190 -13.33 21.13 1.45
C VAL A 190 -12.89 22.29 0.57
N SER A 191 -13.06 22.16 -0.75
CA SER A 191 -12.82 23.25 -1.68
C SER A 191 -13.72 24.46 -1.41
N LEU A 192 -15.02 24.25 -1.19
CA LEU A 192 -15.93 25.32 -0.78
C LEU A 192 -15.52 25.97 0.56
N ASP A 193 -15.03 25.19 1.53
CA ASP A 193 -14.52 25.72 2.80
C ASP A 193 -13.36 26.70 2.58
N TRP A 194 -12.38 26.34 1.75
CA TRP A 194 -11.28 27.22 1.38
C TRP A 194 -11.75 28.48 0.63
N LEU A 195 -12.71 28.34 -0.28
CA LEU A 195 -13.30 29.46 -0.99
C LEU A 195 -14.07 30.40 -0.06
N ASP A 196 -14.73 29.86 0.97
CA ASP A 196 -15.48 30.64 1.96
C ASP A 196 -14.55 31.41 2.91
N ARG A 197 -13.26 31.08 3.00
CA ARG A 197 -12.28 31.90 3.77
C ARG A 197 -11.95 33.24 3.10
N VAL A 198 -12.35 33.42 1.83
CA VAL A 198 -12.13 34.66 1.08
C VAL A 198 -13.45 35.38 0.89
N ASP A 199 -13.56 36.54 1.54
CA ASP A 199 -14.68 37.45 1.35
C ASP A 199 -14.38 38.46 0.23
N VAL A 200 -15.05 38.30 -0.91
CA VAL A 200 -15.03 39.28 -1.99
C VAL A 200 -16.16 40.27 -1.73
N ILE A 201 -15.79 41.50 -1.37
CA ILE A 201 -16.72 42.54 -0.92
C ILE A 201 -17.85 42.73 -1.94
N GLY A 202 -19.10 42.49 -1.49
CA GLY A 202 -20.30 42.63 -2.31
C GLY A 202 -20.65 41.43 -3.20
N GLN A 203 -19.86 40.34 -3.19
CA GLN A 203 -20.14 39.10 -3.93
C GLN A 203 -20.39 37.90 -3.03
N THR A 204 -19.80 37.89 -1.83
CA THR A 204 -19.91 36.84 -0.79
C THR A 204 -20.34 37.44 0.54
N ASN A 205 -20.90 36.62 1.43
CA ASN A 205 -21.21 36.98 2.82
C ASN A 205 -20.56 35.92 3.73
N ALA A 206 -19.22 35.95 3.88
CA ALA A 206 -18.51 34.85 4.54
C ALA A 206 -17.98 35.17 5.96
N SER A 207 -17.98 36.45 6.36
CA SER A 207 -17.19 36.97 7.49
C SER A 207 -17.71 36.63 8.90
N GLY A 208 -18.44 35.53 9.12
CA GLY A 208 -18.97 35.16 10.44
C GLY A 208 -19.02 33.65 10.75
N ARG A 209 -18.46 32.80 9.89
CA ARG A 209 -18.58 31.33 10.00
C ARG A 209 -17.37 30.64 10.64
N PHE A 210 -16.19 31.27 10.62
CA PHE A 210 -14.93 30.67 11.05
C PHE A 210 -14.48 31.20 12.41
N ASP A 211 -13.82 30.33 13.19
CA ASP A 211 -13.20 30.69 14.46
C ASP A 211 -12.01 31.66 14.25
N ALA A 212 -11.62 32.36 15.32
CA ALA A 212 -10.62 33.44 15.26
C ALA A 212 -9.19 32.97 14.89
N ASP A 213 -8.93 31.68 14.96
CA ASP A 213 -7.67 31.01 14.61
C ASP A 213 -7.57 30.65 13.11
N VAL A 214 -8.67 30.72 12.35
CA VAL A 214 -8.65 30.47 10.91
C VAL A 214 -8.31 31.74 10.14
N LEU A 215 -7.24 31.69 9.35
CA LEU A 215 -6.87 32.79 8.45
C LEU A 215 -7.95 33.01 7.38
N THR A 216 -8.50 34.22 7.37
CA THR A 216 -9.48 34.69 6.38
C THR A 216 -8.95 35.93 5.66
N ALA A 217 -9.50 36.21 4.47
CA ALA A 217 -9.14 37.34 3.65
C ALA A 217 -10.38 38.14 3.25
N SER A 218 -10.24 39.47 3.14
CA SER A 218 -11.25 40.34 2.52
C SER A 218 -10.59 41.16 1.43
N ILE A 219 -11.11 41.03 0.19
CA ILE A 219 -10.57 41.69 -1.00
C ILE A 219 -11.67 42.41 -1.77
N GLY A 220 -11.34 43.56 -2.36
CA GLY A 220 -12.22 44.26 -3.29
C GLY A 220 -12.29 43.55 -4.65
N PRO A 221 -13.45 43.58 -5.33
CA PRO A 221 -13.63 42.91 -6.62
C PRO A 221 -12.74 43.47 -7.75
N ALA A 222 -12.22 44.68 -7.60
CA ALA A 222 -11.33 45.34 -8.56
C ALA A 222 -9.84 45.27 -8.18
N ASP A 223 -9.51 44.81 -6.97
CA ASP A 223 -8.14 44.85 -6.45
C ASP A 223 -7.25 43.84 -7.20
N ILE A 224 -7.76 42.63 -7.42
CA ILE A 224 -7.06 41.54 -8.11
C ILE A 224 -8.06 40.81 -9.02
N PRO A 225 -8.42 41.39 -10.20
CA PRO A 225 -9.48 40.85 -11.05
C PRO A 225 -9.27 39.40 -11.48
N LEU A 226 -8.01 38.98 -11.69
CA LEU A 226 -7.67 37.61 -12.06
C LEU A 226 -8.00 36.61 -10.95
N LEU A 227 -7.67 36.93 -9.69
CA LEU A 227 -7.96 36.09 -8.53
C LEU A 227 -9.46 35.99 -8.29
N VAL A 228 -10.19 37.10 -8.38
CA VAL A 228 -11.66 37.12 -8.20
C VAL A 228 -12.35 36.27 -9.27
N ALA A 229 -11.91 36.38 -10.52
CA ALA A 229 -12.43 35.56 -11.61
C ALA A 229 -12.15 34.06 -11.38
N ASP A 230 -10.96 33.71 -10.91
CA ASP A 230 -10.57 32.33 -10.65
C ASP A 230 -11.32 31.73 -9.44
N LEU A 231 -11.47 32.47 -8.34
CA LEU A 231 -12.30 32.07 -7.19
C LEU A 231 -13.74 31.76 -7.61
N ALA A 232 -14.33 32.59 -8.47
CA ALA A 232 -15.67 32.36 -9.01
C ALA A 232 -15.71 31.13 -9.94
N TYR A 233 -14.68 30.94 -10.77
CA TYR A 233 -14.56 29.79 -11.65
C TYR A 233 -14.49 28.48 -10.86
N VAL A 234 -13.57 28.36 -9.90
CA VAL A 234 -13.41 27.17 -9.05
C VAL A 234 -14.69 26.88 -8.29
N ARG A 235 -15.32 27.90 -7.69
CA ARG A 235 -16.60 27.73 -6.98
C ARG A 235 -17.67 27.17 -7.91
N GLY A 236 -17.77 27.67 -9.14
CA GLY A 236 -18.69 27.15 -10.15
C GLY A 236 -18.42 25.70 -10.51
N MET A 237 -17.16 25.36 -10.80
CA MET A 237 -16.74 23.99 -11.13
C MET A 237 -16.97 23.00 -9.99
N VAL A 238 -16.74 23.42 -8.74
CA VAL A 238 -16.97 22.61 -7.54
C VAL A 238 -18.46 22.37 -7.31
N HIS A 239 -19.32 23.39 -7.50
CA HIS A 239 -20.77 23.18 -7.45
C HIS A 239 -21.22 22.17 -8.51
N ARG A 240 -20.64 22.21 -9.72
CA ARG A 240 -20.91 21.20 -10.75
C ARG A 240 -20.46 19.80 -10.33
N GLN A 241 -19.28 19.65 -9.74
CA GLN A 241 -18.78 18.39 -9.18
C GLN A 241 -19.69 17.84 -8.07
N LEU A 242 -20.30 18.73 -7.28
CA LEU A 242 -21.31 18.40 -6.27
C LEU A 242 -22.73 18.18 -6.84
N ARG A 243 -22.89 18.22 -8.17
CA ARG A 243 -24.16 18.09 -8.90
C ARG A 243 -25.18 19.20 -8.60
N GLU A 244 -24.69 20.40 -8.30
CA GLU A 244 -25.47 21.62 -8.04
C GLU A 244 -25.40 22.59 -9.24
N GLU A 245 -25.87 22.15 -10.41
CA GLU A 245 -25.66 22.87 -11.68
C GLU A 245 -26.24 24.30 -11.71
N ASP A 246 -27.38 24.54 -11.06
CA ASP A 246 -27.98 25.88 -10.97
C ASP A 246 -27.02 26.88 -10.29
N LYS A 247 -26.33 26.43 -9.24
CA LYS A 247 -25.32 27.25 -8.55
C LYS A 247 -24.05 27.37 -9.38
N ALA A 248 -23.67 26.29 -10.08
CA ALA A 248 -22.51 26.27 -10.96
C ALA A 248 -22.61 27.35 -12.04
N GLN A 249 -23.75 27.44 -12.74
CA GLN A 249 -23.98 28.44 -13.78
C GLN A 249 -23.88 29.87 -13.24
N VAL A 250 -24.47 30.13 -12.06
CA VAL A 250 -24.38 31.45 -11.41
C VAL A 250 -22.93 31.82 -11.13
N TRP A 251 -22.14 30.92 -10.55
CA TRP A 251 -20.75 31.23 -10.21
C TRP A 251 -19.83 31.31 -11.43
N LEU A 252 -20.00 30.43 -12.42
CA LEU A 252 -19.26 30.52 -13.69
C LEU A 252 -19.57 31.83 -14.43
N SER A 253 -20.81 32.34 -14.36
CA SER A 253 -21.16 33.64 -14.96
C SER A 253 -20.46 34.84 -14.30
N LYS A 254 -20.00 34.68 -13.05
CA LYS A 254 -19.26 35.72 -12.29
C LYS A 254 -17.76 35.69 -12.55
N ALA A 255 -17.22 34.64 -13.18
CA ALA A 255 -15.81 34.49 -13.49
C ALA A 255 -15.38 35.41 -14.64
N THR A 256 -15.29 36.72 -14.35
CA THR A 256 -15.03 37.77 -15.34
C THR A 256 -13.84 38.63 -14.94
N ILE A 257 -13.05 39.05 -15.93
CA ILE A 257 -11.97 40.03 -15.78
C ILE A 257 -12.44 41.31 -16.49
N ASN A 258 -12.57 42.40 -15.74
CA ASN A 258 -13.09 43.68 -16.25
C ASN A 258 -14.43 43.54 -17.01
N GLY A 259 -15.32 42.66 -16.53
CA GLY A 259 -16.63 42.41 -17.12
C GLY A 259 -16.65 41.43 -18.30
N VAL A 260 -15.50 40.87 -18.70
CA VAL A 260 -15.40 39.87 -19.76
C VAL A 260 -15.18 38.48 -19.15
N LEU A 261 -16.00 37.49 -19.51
CA LEU A 261 -15.82 36.10 -19.05
C LEU A 261 -14.44 35.56 -19.42
N THR A 262 -13.82 34.82 -18.50
CA THR A 262 -12.59 34.09 -18.79
C THR A 262 -12.87 32.97 -19.81
N GLU A 263 -11.86 32.59 -20.60
CA GLU A 263 -12.03 31.53 -21.60
C GLU A 263 -12.44 30.19 -20.96
N ALA A 264 -11.88 29.87 -19.79
CA ALA A 264 -12.26 28.69 -19.03
C ALA A 264 -13.73 28.72 -18.59
N ALA A 265 -14.23 29.87 -18.14
CA ALA A 265 -15.63 30.03 -17.75
C ALA A 265 -16.57 29.97 -18.95
N LYS A 266 -16.20 30.56 -20.10
CA LYS A 266 -16.96 30.44 -21.35
C LYS A 266 -17.10 28.98 -21.78
N ALA A 267 -16.00 28.23 -21.77
CA ALA A 267 -16.01 26.81 -22.11
C ALA A 267 -16.90 26.00 -21.15
N ALA A 268 -16.76 26.22 -19.84
CA ALA A 268 -17.56 25.52 -18.83
C ALA A 268 -19.07 25.87 -18.89
N LEU A 269 -19.44 27.09 -19.26
CA LEU A 269 -20.84 27.48 -19.48
C LEU A 269 -21.40 26.89 -20.77
N ALA A 270 -20.58 26.71 -21.81
CA ALA A 270 -20.99 26.13 -23.08
C ALA A 270 -21.20 24.62 -23.00
N ASP A 271 -20.43 23.91 -22.17
CA ASP A 271 -20.52 22.45 -21.98
C ASP A 271 -20.75 22.07 -20.52
N PRO A 272 -21.98 21.64 -20.15
CA PRO A 272 -22.29 21.13 -18.81
C PRO A 272 -21.54 19.84 -18.43
N ASN A 273 -21.02 19.09 -19.39
CA ASN A 273 -20.25 17.86 -19.13
C ASN A 273 -18.76 18.15 -18.91
N LEU A 274 -18.33 19.40 -19.04
CA LEU A 274 -16.97 19.80 -18.71
C LEU A 274 -16.82 19.79 -17.18
N HIS A 275 -15.98 18.88 -16.68
CA HIS A 275 -15.66 18.69 -15.27
C HIS A 275 -14.18 18.91 -15.02
N LEU A 276 -13.82 19.21 -13.76
CA LEU A 276 -12.42 19.21 -13.34
C LEU A 276 -11.88 17.79 -13.40
N VAL A 277 -10.62 17.66 -13.81
CA VAL A 277 -9.89 16.38 -13.75
C VAL A 277 -9.67 16.03 -12.28
N VAL A 278 -10.29 14.96 -11.81
CA VAL A 278 -10.11 14.46 -10.45
C VAL A 278 -9.03 13.38 -10.43
N THR A 279 -8.14 13.43 -9.46
CA THR A 279 -7.09 12.45 -9.20
C THR A 279 -7.06 12.12 -7.70
N ASP A 280 -6.30 11.10 -7.32
CA ASP A 280 -6.13 10.66 -5.93
C ASP A 280 -4.66 10.73 -5.50
N GLU A 281 -4.44 10.65 -4.19
CA GLU A 281 -3.11 10.77 -3.59
C GLU A 281 -2.17 9.63 -4.01
N GLU A 282 -2.70 8.43 -4.21
CA GLU A 282 -1.96 7.24 -4.63
C GLU A 282 -1.43 7.39 -6.06
N THR A 283 -2.27 7.89 -6.97
CA THR A 283 -1.92 8.24 -8.34
C THR A 283 -0.80 9.30 -8.36
N ILE A 284 -0.90 10.35 -7.54
CA ILE A 284 0.15 11.37 -7.44
C ILE A 284 1.45 10.79 -6.89
N ALA A 285 1.38 9.92 -5.87
CA ALA A 285 2.54 9.28 -5.26
C ALA A 285 3.24 8.28 -6.20
N SER A 286 2.52 7.72 -7.17
CA SER A 286 3.06 6.76 -8.15
C SER A 286 3.99 7.35 -9.21
N ARG A 287 4.10 8.69 -9.29
CA ARG A 287 4.91 9.39 -10.28
C ARG A 287 6.38 8.98 -10.22
N THR A 288 6.98 8.72 -11.38
CA THR A 288 8.43 8.44 -11.46
C THR A 288 9.27 9.71 -11.37
N ASP A 289 8.79 10.83 -11.92
CA ASP A 289 9.28 12.17 -11.62
C ASP A 289 8.21 12.92 -10.81
N ARG A 290 8.54 13.27 -9.56
CA ARG A 290 7.62 13.95 -8.64
C ARG A 290 7.04 15.26 -9.20
N TRP A 291 7.74 15.90 -10.14
CA TRP A 291 7.33 17.19 -10.71
C TRP A 291 6.50 17.07 -11.99
N ASP A 292 6.50 15.89 -12.62
CA ASP A 292 5.78 15.66 -13.87
C ASP A 292 4.55 14.80 -13.62
N ALA A 293 3.38 15.43 -13.67
CA ALA A 293 2.10 14.78 -13.49
C ALA A 293 1.80 13.68 -14.53
N SER A 294 2.41 13.76 -15.72
CA SER A 294 2.21 12.77 -16.78
C SER A 294 2.92 11.44 -16.52
N THR A 295 3.85 11.42 -15.55
CA THR A 295 4.58 10.19 -15.16
C THR A 295 3.86 9.36 -14.09
N ALA A 296 2.66 9.77 -13.68
CA ALA A 296 1.81 9.00 -12.78
C ALA A 296 1.29 7.74 -13.48
N LYS A 297 1.19 6.65 -12.72
CA LYS A 297 0.49 5.44 -13.17
C LYS A 297 -1.01 5.70 -13.25
N SER A 298 -1.66 5.05 -14.20
CA SER A 298 -3.11 5.00 -14.26
C SER A 298 -3.69 4.15 -13.13
N ARG A 299 -4.99 4.30 -12.88
CA ARG A 299 -5.69 3.50 -11.86
C ARG A 299 -5.63 2.00 -12.18
N ASP A 300 -5.79 1.65 -13.44
CA ASP A 300 -5.74 0.26 -13.90
C ASP A 300 -4.36 -0.37 -13.65
N GLU A 301 -3.28 0.38 -13.93
CA GLU A 301 -1.91 -0.08 -13.64
C GLU A 301 -1.66 -0.26 -12.13
N LEU A 302 -2.20 0.63 -11.29
CA LEU A 302 -2.10 0.51 -9.84
C LEU A 302 -2.87 -0.71 -9.30
N ASP A 303 -4.07 -0.96 -9.83
CA ASP A 303 -4.89 -2.11 -9.43
C ASP A 303 -4.24 -3.45 -9.86
N ASP A 304 -3.59 -3.47 -11.03
CA ASP A 304 -2.80 -4.62 -11.52
C ASP A 304 -1.56 -4.87 -10.63
N ASP A 305 -0.82 -3.82 -10.27
CA ASP A 305 0.33 -3.91 -9.38
C ASP A 305 -0.08 -4.40 -7.99
N ALA A 306 -1.15 -3.86 -7.41
CA ALA A 306 -1.67 -4.29 -6.11
C ALA A 306 -2.07 -5.78 -6.13
N THR A 307 -2.64 -6.24 -7.24
CA THR A 307 -2.97 -7.66 -7.45
C THR A 307 -1.70 -8.52 -7.55
N ALA A 308 -0.66 -8.04 -8.22
CA ALA A 308 0.63 -8.73 -8.32
C ALA A 308 1.35 -8.81 -6.97
N GLU A 309 1.40 -7.71 -6.22
CA GLU A 309 1.96 -7.66 -4.86
C GLU A 309 1.24 -8.63 -3.93
N ARG A 310 -0.11 -8.60 -3.94
CA ARG A 310 -0.90 -9.51 -3.11
C ARG A 310 -0.63 -10.99 -3.43
N ARG A 311 -0.46 -11.32 -4.71
CA ARG A 311 -0.08 -12.66 -5.15
C ARG A 311 1.31 -13.05 -4.65
N ALA A 312 2.28 -12.14 -4.74
CA ALA A 312 3.64 -12.36 -4.24
C ALA A 312 3.65 -12.59 -2.71
N GLU A 313 2.88 -11.81 -1.95
CA GLU A 313 2.70 -12.00 -0.51
C GLU A 313 2.14 -13.39 -0.19
N LEU A 314 1.05 -13.79 -0.84
CA LEU A 314 0.41 -15.09 -0.62
C LEU A 314 1.38 -16.23 -0.94
N LEU A 315 2.15 -16.12 -2.03
CA LEU A 315 3.16 -17.12 -2.38
C LEU A 315 4.24 -17.22 -1.29
N ALA A 316 4.75 -16.08 -0.80
CA ALA A 316 5.74 -16.04 0.27
C ALA A 316 5.20 -16.62 1.59
N GLU A 317 3.96 -16.28 1.96
CA GLU A 317 3.29 -16.83 3.13
C GLU A 317 3.11 -18.35 3.03
N GLY A 318 2.66 -18.85 1.89
CA GLY A 318 2.48 -20.29 1.65
C GLY A 318 3.79 -21.07 1.73
N ARG A 319 4.86 -20.56 1.09
CA ARG A 319 6.22 -21.12 1.20
C ARG A 319 6.71 -21.13 2.65
N ALA A 320 6.48 -20.04 3.39
CA ALA A 320 6.84 -19.95 4.80
C ALA A 320 6.07 -20.95 5.67
N LEU A 321 4.76 -21.14 5.43
CA LEU A 321 3.96 -22.15 6.11
C LEU A 321 4.49 -23.57 5.87
N LEU A 322 4.82 -23.90 4.61
CA LEU A 322 5.38 -25.21 4.28
C LEU A 322 6.76 -25.41 4.90
N ALA A 323 7.62 -24.40 4.87
CA ALA A 323 8.96 -24.44 5.48
C ALA A 323 8.91 -24.64 7.01
N LYS A 324 7.91 -24.08 7.68
CA LYS A 324 7.67 -24.24 9.13
C LYS A 324 7.26 -25.66 9.53
N GLN A 325 6.78 -26.49 8.61
CA GLN A 325 6.44 -27.87 8.92
C GLN A 325 7.72 -28.69 9.15
N VAL A 326 7.74 -29.45 10.23
CA VAL A 326 8.87 -30.32 10.59
C VAL A 326 8.93 -31.48 9.59
N GLY A 327 10.13 -31.86 9.15
CA GLY A 327 10.31 -32.95 8.20
C GLY A 327 9.74 -32.67 6.81
N LEU A 328 9.14 -33.69 6.21
CA LEU A 328 8.43 -33.63 4.92
C LEU A 328 9.32 -33.25 3.72
N ALA A 329 10.57 -33.72 3.70
CA ALA A 329 11.51 -33.40 2.62
C ALA A 329 10.97 -33.76 1.23
N ALA A 330 10.40 -34.96 1.08
CA ALA A 330 9.81 -35.41 -0.19
C ALA A 330 8.61 -34.53 -0.62
N VAL A 331 7.74 -34.15 0.32
CA VAL A 331 6.60 -33.26 0.04
C VAL A 331 7.10 -31.88 -0.37
N LYS A 332 8.06 -31.30 0.36
CA LYS A 332 8.66 -29.99 0.04
C LYS A 332 9.30 -29.97 -1.35
N GLN A 333 10.03 -31.04 -1.71
CA GLN A 333 10.59 -31.20 -3.06
C GLN A 333 9.50 -31.31 -4.12
N ALA A 334 8.44 -32.08 -3.87
CA ALA A 334 7.33 -32.23 -4.80
C ALA A 334 6.56 -30.92 -5.00
N VAL A 335 6.39 -30.12 -3.95
CA VAL A 335 5.78 -28.77 -4.05
C VAL A 335 6.69 -27.82 -4.82
N SER A 336 8.01 -27.84 -4.57
CA SER A 336 8.97 -27.03 -5.34
C SER A 336 8.93 -27.37 -6.84
N ALA A 337 8.94 -28.66 -7.18
CA ALA A 337 8.84 -29.09 -8.58
C ALA A 337 7.52 -28.70 -9.24
N LEU A 338 6.44 -28.63 -8.45
CA LEU A 338 5.14 -28.16 -8.91
C LEU A 338 5.16 -26.65 -9.20
N GLU A 339 5.78 -25.84 -8.33
CA GLU A 339 5.99 -24.41 -8.57
C GLU A 339 6.77 -24.20 -9.87
N ASP A 340 7.89 -24.90 -10.06
CA ASP A 340 8.72 -24.81 -11.29
C ASP A 340 7.89 -25.13 -12.55
N GLN A 341 7.07 -26.18 -12.50
CA GLN A 341 6.21 -26.57 -13.62
C GLN A 341 5.16 -25.52 -13.96
N LEU A 342 4.61 -24.87 -12.93
CA LEU A 342 3.61 -23.83 -13.09
C LEU A 342 4.22 -22.53 -13.62
N GLU A 343 5.42 -22.18 -13.15
CA GLU A 343 6.16 -21.01 -13.63
C GLU A 343 6.49 -21.15 -15.12
N VAL A 344 7.06 -22.29 -15.53
CA VAL A 344 7.32 -22.59 -16.95
C VAL A 344 6.04 -22.57 -17.78
N ARG A 345 4.92 -23.04 -17.22
CA ARG A 345 3.61 -22.99 -17.87
C ARG A 345 3.13 -21.55 -18.10
N MET A 346 3.29 -20.66 -17.12
CA MET A 346 2.95 -19.24 -17.27
C MET A 346 3.82 -18.58 -18.35
N MET A 347 5.14 -18.81 -18.32
CA MET A 347 6.05 -18.31 -19.35
C MET A 347 5.65 -18.77 -20.76
N ARG A 348 5.22 -20.03 -20.92
CA ARG A 348 4.74 -20.55 -22.20
C ARG A 348 3.47 -19.85 -22.68
N LEU A 349 2.51 -19.60 -21.79
CA LEU A 349 1.26 -18.89 -22.12
C LEU A 349 1.54 -17.44 -22.55
N GLU A 350 2.44 -16.74 -21.86
CA GLU A 350 2.85 -15.36 -22.22
C GLU A 350 3.46 -15.28 -23.62
N HIS A 351 4.12 -16.35 -24.07
CA HIS A 351 4.71 -16.45 -25.42
C HIS A 351 3.77 -17.10 -26.44
N GLY A 352 2.49 -17.31 -26.11
CA GLY A 352 1.49 -17.91 -27.00
C GLY A 352 1.76 -19.38 -27.35
N LEU A 353 2.59 -20.07 -26.58
CA LEU A 353 2.89 -21.49 -26.80
C LEU A 353 1.77 -22.37 -26.23
N PRO A 354 1.44 -23.50 -26.89
CA PRO A 354 0.47 -24.43 -26.36
C PRO A 354 0.99 -25.02 -25.04
N VAL A 355 0.10 -25.07 -24.06
CA VAL A 355 0.30 -25.79 -22.81
C VAL A 355 -0.77 -26.87 -22.74
N GLU A 356 -0.35 -28.13 -22.58
CA GLU A 356 -1.28 -29.23 -22.34
C GLU A 356 -2.06 -29.00 -21.04
N GLY A 357 -3.35 -29.32 -21.05
CA GLY A 357 -4.23 -29.14 -19.91
C GLY A 357 -3.97 -30.16 -18.81
N GLN A 358 -2.95 -29.95 -17.99
CA GLN A 358 -2.75 -30.71 -16.75
C GLN A 358 -3.73 -30.25 -15.68
N THR A 359 -4.31 -31.21 -14.95
CA THR A 359 -5.20 -30.94 -13.81
C THR A 359 -4.38 -30.43 -12.63
N ASN A 360 -4.99 -29.59 -11.81
CA ASN A 360 -4.38 -29.08 -10.58
C ASN A 360 -4.84 -29.81 -9.31
N HIS A 361 -5.70 -30.82 -9.48
CA HIS A 361 -6.23 -31.64 -8.40
C HIS A 361 -5.18 -32.63 -7.91
N MET A 362 -5.19 -32.93 -6.62
CA MET A 362 -4.18 -33.81 -6.03
C MET A 362 -4.71 -34.63 -4.86
N LEU A 363 -3.94 -35.65 -4.49
CA LEU A 363 -4.19 -36.47 -3.31
C LEU A 363 -3.04 -36.34 -2.31
N LEU A 364 -3.37 -36.13 -1.04
CA LEU A 364 -2.44 -36.16 0.08
C LEU A 364 -2.59 -37.51 0.78
N VAL A 365 -1.62 -38.40 0.61
CA VAL A 365 -1.71 -39.78 1.12
C VAL A 365 -0.69 -40.04 2.22
N GLY A 366 -1.10 -40.70 3.29
CA GLY A 366 -0.18 -41.14 4.36
C GLY A 366 -0.85 -41.27 5.73
N PRO A 367 -0.10 -41.67 6.76
CA PRO A 367 -0.62 -41.89 8.11
C PRO A 367 -1.28 -40.64 8.74
N PRO A 368 -2.15 -40.80 9.76
CA PRO A 368 -2.78 -39.69 10.45
C PRO A 368 -1.74 -38.88 11.21
N GLY A 369 -1.96 -37.57 11.31
CA GLY A 369 -1.07 -36.67 12.04
C GLY A 369 0.27 -36.36 11.37
N THR A 370 0.42 -36.64 10.07
CA THR A 370 1.64 -36.32 9.30
C THR A 370 1.65 -34.92 8.66
N GLY A 371 0.59 -34.12 8.83
CA GLY A 371 0.56 -32.72 8.38
C GLY A 371 -0.19 -32.46 7.06
N LYS A 372 -1.01 -33.40 6.59
CA LYS A 372 -1.80 -33.28 5.35
C LYS A 372 -2.64 -31.98 5.27
N THR A 373 -3.51 -31.74 6.26
CA THR A 373 -4.36 -30.53 6.31
C THR A 373 -3.53 -29.24 6.30
N THR A 374 -2.47 -29.19 7.10
CA THR A 374 -1.59 -28.03 7.19
C THR A 374 -0.81 -27.80 5.89
N THR A 375 -0.46 -28.87 5.17
CA THR A 375 0.12 -28.76 3.82
C THR A 375 -0.90 -28.29 2.79
N ALA A 376 -2.14 -28.74 2.88
CA ALA A 376 -3.22 -28.23 2.03
C ALA A 376 -3.34 -26.71 2.20
N GLU A 377 -3.36 -26.20 3.44
CA GLU A 377 -3.40 -24.75 3.73
C GLU A 377 -2.24 -23.99 3.09
N ALA A 378 -1.02 -24.52 3.19
CA ALA A 378 0.15 -23.93 2.54
C ALA A 378 0.02 -23.91 1.01
N LEU A 379 -0.43 -25.03 0.42
CA LEU A 379 -0.74 -25.13 -1.01
C LEU A 379 -1.84 -24.16 -1.43
N GLY A 380 -2.80 -23.86 -0.55
CA GLY A 380 -3.83 -22.86 -0.77
C GLY A 380 -3.28 -21.49 -1.10
N LYS A 381 -2.36 -21.03 -0.26
CA LYS A 381 -1.68 -19.75 -0.46
C LYS A 381 -0.75 -19.77 -1.67
N ILE A 382 -0.01 -20.86 -1.87
CA ILE A 382 0.89 -21.03 -3.02
C ILE A 382 0.09 -20.97 -4.33
N TYR A 383 -1.03 -21.69 -4.43
CA TYR A 383 -1.88 -21.70 -5.64
C TYR A 383 -2.53 -20.35 -5.90
N ALA A 384 -2.97 -19.64 -4.87
CA ALA A 384 -3.49 -18.28 -5.01
C ALA A 384 -2.39 -17.29 -5.45
N GLY A 385 -1.19 -17.40 -4.87
CA GLY A 385 -0.04 -16.59 -5.24
C GLY A 385 0.46 -16.82 -6.66
N MET A 386 0.29 -18.04 -7.20
CA MET A 386 0.55 -18.35 -8.61
C MET A 386 -0.64 -18.06 -9.54
N GLY A 387 -1.77 -17.57 -9.02
CA GLY A 387 -2.95 -17.26 -9.82
C GLY A 387 -3.73 -18.47 -10.35
N ILE A 388 -3.55 -19.67 -9.77
CA ILE A 388 -4.36 -20.85 -10.12
C ILE A 388 -5.78 -20.73 -9.55
N VAL A 389 -5.88 -20.27 -8.31
CA VAL A 389 -7.16 -20.00 -7.63
C VAL A 389 -7.22 -18.54 -7.24
N ARG A 390 -8.42 -18.01 -7.10
CA ARG A 390 -8.62 -16.59 -6.74
C ARG A 390 -8.46 -16.36 -5.25
N ASN A 391 -8.90 -17.33 -4.44
CA ASN A 391 -8.86 -17.22 -2.98
C ASN A 391 -7.96 -18.32 -2.40
N PRO A 392 -7.10 -17.98 -1.42
CA PRO A 392 -6.22 -18.95 -0.76
C PRO A 392 -6.95 -19.83 0.26
N GLU A 393 -8.19 -19.48 0.61
CA GLU A 393 -8.97 -20.19 1.61
C GLU A 393 -9.39 -21.58 1.14
N ILE A 394 -9.36 -22.51 2.09
CA ILE A 394 -9.74 -23.89 1.88
C ILE A 394 -11.14 -24.10 2.43
N ARG A 395 -12.01 -24.63 1.58
CA ARG A 395 -13.30 -25.17 2.01
C ARG A 395 -13.12 -26.64 2.39
N GLU A 396 -13.10 -26.91 3.69
CA GLU A 396 -13.18 -28.28 4.18
C GLU A 396 -14.58 -28.84 3.96
N VAL A 397 -14.65 -30.06 3.42
CA VAL A 397 -15.90 -30.75 3.08
C VAL A 397 -15.87 -32.20 3.56
N ARG A 398 -17.05 -32.79 3.74
CA ARG A 398 -17.25 -34.17 4.17
C ARG A 398 -18.20 -34.90 3.21
N ARG A 399 -18.32 -36.22 3.34
CA ARG A 399 -19.29 -37.04 2.59
C ARG A 399 -20.69 -36.45 2.61
N SER A 400 -21.14 -35.96 3.77
CA SER A 400 -22.46 -35.34 3.94
C SER A 400 -22.68 -34.11 3.09
N ASP A 401 -21.64 -33.46 2.57
CA ASP A 401 -21.76 -32.29 1.71
C ASP A 401 -21.93 -32.68 0.24
N PHE A 402 -21.51 -33.88 -0.16
CA PHE A 402 -21.68 -34.43 -1.50
C PHE A 402 -22.93 -35.31 -1.63
N CYS A 403 -23.18 -36.14 -0.63
CA CYS A 403 -24.22 -37.17 -0.68
C CYS A 403 -25.57 -36.64 -0.17
N GLY A 404 -26.65 -36.93 -0.92
CA GLY A 404 -28.03 -36.69 -0.50
C GLY A 404 -28.56 -37.76 0.47
N HIS A 405 -29.79 -37.57 0.96
CA HIS A 405 -30.44 -38.59 1.82
C HIS A 405 -31.13 -39.67 0.97
N TYR A 406 -31.46 -39.34 -0.28
CA TYR A 406 -32.13 -40.23 -1.22
C TYR A 406 -31.38 -40.29 -2.56
N ILE A 407 -31.59 -41.37 -3.31
CA ILE A 407 -31.02 -41.55 -4.65
C ILE A 407 -31.54 -40.43 -5.58
N GLY A 408 -30.65 -39.80 -6.34
CA GLY A 408 -30.94 -38.67 -7.23
C GLY A 408 -30.72 -37.29 -6.61
N GLU A 409 -30.42 -37.20 -5.31
CA GLU A 409 -30.11 -35.94 -4.64
C GLU A 409 -28.61 -35.60 -4.63
N SER A 410 -27.72 -36.61 -4.74
CA SER A 410 -26.27 -36.42 -4.65
C SER A 410 -25.71 -35.60 -5.80
N GLY A 411 -26.21 -35.80 -7.03
CA GLY A 411 -25.76 -35.05 -8.21
C GLY A 411 -25.97 -33.53 -8.06
N PRO A 412 -27.21 -33.06 -7.86
CA PRO A 412 -27.50 -31.64 -7.65
C PRO A 412 -26.74 -31.03 -6.46
N LYS A 413 -26.60 -31.78 -5.37
CA LYS A 413 -25.89 -31.34 -4.17
C LYS A 413 -24.38 -31.16 -4.41
N THR A 414 -23.76 -32.12 -5.11
CA THR A 414 -22.37 -32.04 -5.54
C THR A 414 -22.15 -30.83 -6.45
N ASN A 415 -23.02 -30.59 -7.43
CA ASN A 415 -22.91 -29.42 -8.31
C ASN A 415 -22.99 -28.10 -7.54
N ALA A 416 -23.96 -27.96 -6.65
CA ALA A 416 -24.13 -26.75 -5.85
C ALA A 416 -22.90 -26.49 -4.95
N LEU A 417 -22.26 -27.55 -4.44
CA LEU A 417 -21.00 -27.43 -3.70
C LEU A 417 -19.85 -26.95 -4.59
N ILE A 418 -19.70 -27.53 -5.79
CA ILE A 418 -18.66 -27.13 -6.75
C ILE A 418 -18.85 -25.68 -7.20
N GLU A 419 -20.06 -25.28 -7.60
CA GLU A 419 -20.38 -23.91 -8.04
C GLU A 419 -20.01 -22.87 -6.98
N LYS A 420 -20.32 -23.15 -5.71
CA LYS A 420 -19.92 -22.27 -4.59
C LYS A 420 -18.42 -22.23 -4.36
N SER A 421 -17.67 -23.20 -4.86
CA SER A 421 -16.23 -23.40 -4.61
C SER A 421 -15.36 -22.98 -5.79
N LEU A 422 -15.95 -22.45 -6.87
CA LEU A 422 -15.21 -21.87 -7.98
C LEU A 422 -14.33 -20.72 -7.47
N GLY A 423 -13.08 -20.72 -7.91
CA GLY A 423 -12.02 -19.82 -7.49
C GLY A 423 -11.38 -20.19 -6.15
N GLN A 424 -11.72 -21.33 -5.53
CA GLN A 424 -11.23 -21.76 -4.22
C GLN A 424 -10.63 -23.18 -4.26
N ILE A 425 -10.12 -23.62 -3.11
CA ILE A 425 -9.68 -25.01 -2.91
C ILE A 425 -10.70 -25.76 -2.06
N ILE A 426 -11.05 -26.96 -2.52
CA ILE A 426 -11.87 -27.92 -1.78
C ILE A 426 -10.93 -28.94 -1.16
N PHE A 427 -11.02 -29.13 0.16
CA PHE A 427 -10.27 -30.16 0.88
C PHE A 427 -11.22 -31.18 1.51
N MET A 428 -11.04 -32.45 1.17
CA MET A 428 -11.81 -33.54 1.77
C MET A 428 -10.86 -34.50 2.49
N ASP A 429 -10.88 -34.49 3.82
CA ASP A 429 -10.19 -35.52 4.60
C ASP A 429 -10.97 -36.85 4.53
N GLU A 430 -10.23 -37.95 4.62
CA GLU A 430 -10.75 -39.31 4.40
C GLU A 430 -11.58 -39.41 3.11
N PHE A 431 -11.04 -38.91 2.00
CA PHE A 431 -11.71 -38.80 0.70
C PHE A 431 -12.34 -40.12 0.22
N TYR A 432 -11.72 -41.26 0.55
CA TYR A 432 -12.23 -42.59 0.23
C TYR A 432 -13.61 -42.88 0.85
N THR A 433 -14.02 -42.16 1.91
CA THR A 433 -15.34 -42.27 2.54
C THR A 433 -16.48 -41.73 1.67
N LEU A 434 -16.17 -41.04 0.57
CA LEU A 434 -17.17 -40.62 -0.41
C LEU A 434 -17.90 -41.81 -1.05
N ILE A 435 -17.35 -43.03 -0.92
CA ILE A 435 -18.04 -44.27 -1.23
C ILE A 435 -18.01 -45.18 0.00
N GLU A 436 -19.19 -45.60 0.44
CA GLU A 436 -19.36 -46.67 1.40
C GLU A 436 -19.50 -48.00 0.66
N ARG A 437 -19.02 -49.09 1.27
CA ARG A 437 -19.20 -50.44 0.73
C ARG A 437 -20.21 -51.19 1.56
N HIS A 438 -21.14 -51.86 0.88
CA HIS A 438 -22.05 -52.82 1.51
C HIS A 438 -21.28 -54.06 1.99
N GLN A 439 -21.92 -54.91 2.80
CA GLN A 439 -21.30 -56.12 3.37
C GLN A 439 -20.83 -57.12 2.30
N ASP A 440 -21.38 -57.05 1.09
CA ASP A 440 -20.99 -57.84 -0.08
C ASP A 440 -19.84 -57.21 -0.90
N GLY A 441 -19.30 -56.07 -0.44
CA GLY A 441 -18.21 -55.34 -1.07
C GLY A 441 -18.63 -54.36 -2.18
N THR A 442 -19.93 -54.30 -2.50
CA THR A 442 -20.44 -53.41 -3.57
C THR A 442 -20.47 -51.94 -3.12
N PRO A 443 -20.07 -50.98 -3.99
CA PRO A 443 -20.20 -49.54 -3.71
C PRO A 443 -21.64 -49.09 -3.53
N ASP A 444 -21.89 -48.17 -2.61
CA ASP A 444 -23.21 -47.57 -2.43
C ASP A 444 -23.61 -46.66 -3.61
N MET A 445 -24.88 -46.70 -4.01
CA MET A 445 -25.36 -45.93 -5.17
C MET A 445 -25.30 -44.41 -4.94
N ILE A 446 -25.48 -43.95 -3.69
CA ILE A 446 -25.50 -42.53 -3.34
C ILE A 446 -24.10 -41.91 -3.49
N GLY A 447 -23.06 -42.60 -3.03
CA GLY A 447 -21.66 -42.22 -3.19
C GLY A 447 -21.20 -42.32 -4.64
N MET A 448 -21.60 -43.37 -5.37
CA MET A 448 -21.31 -43.51 -6.80
C MET A 448 -21.88 -42.34 -7.62
N GLU A 449 -23.10 -41.90 -7.32
CA GLU A 449 -23.71 -40.73 -7.97
C GLU A 449 -22.89 -39.45 -7.72
N ALA A 450 -22.50 -39.21 -6.46
CA ALA A 450 -21.64 -38.08 -6.11
C ALA A 450 -20.27 -38.11 -6.81
N VAL A 451 -19.62 -39.27 -6.87
CA VAL A 451 -18.32 -39.46 -7.54
C VAL A 451 -18.42 -39.21 -9.04
N ASN A 452 -19.47 -39.73 -9.68
CA ASN A 452 -19.68 -39.49 -11.11
C ASN A 452 -19.88 -38.01 -11.40
N GLN A 453 -20.61 -37.30 -10.54
CA GLN A 453 -20.81 -35.87 -10.70
C GLN A 453 -19.54 -35.05 -10.42
N LEU A 454 -18.77 -35.44 -9.40
CA LEU A 454 -17.46 -34.86 -9.11
C LEU A 454 -16.51 -35.02 -10.31
N LEU A 455 -16.49 -36.20 -10.97
CA LEU A 455 -15.66 -36.42 -12.16
C LEU A 455 -15.98 -35.48 -13.31
N VAL A 456 -17.26 -35.21 -13.55
CA VAL A 456 -17.70 -34.22 -14.56
C VAL A 456 -17.18 -32.83 -14.18
N ALA A 457 -17.33 -32.43 -12.92
CA ALA A 457 -16.84 -31.15 -12.43
C ALA A 457 -15.31 -30.98 -12.56
N LEU A 458 -14.53 -32.01 -12.19
CA LEU A 458 -13.06 -31.99 -12.30
C LEU A 458 -12.57 -31.83 -13.75
N GLU A 459 -13.37 -32.26 -14.75
CA GLU A 459 -13.03 -32.08 -16.17
C GLU A 459 -13.48 -30.73 -16.73
N THR A 460 -14.71 -30.32 -16.42
CA THR A 460 -15.31 -29.08 -16.90
C THR A 460 -14.62 -27.85 -16.30
N HIS A 461 -14.32 -27.89 -14.99
CA HIS A 461 -13.81 -26.77 -14.21
C HIS A 461 -12.33 -26.93 -13.83
N ARG A 462 -11.55 -27.56 -14.70
CA ARG A 462 -10.14 -27.92 -14.48
C ARG A 462 -9.21 -26.74 -14.09
N PHE A 463 -9.60 -25.51 -14.44
CA PHE A 463 -8.87 -24.27 -14.14
C PHE A 463 -9.63 -23.33 -13.22
N ASP A 464 -10.86 -23.68 -12.83
CA ASP A 464 -11.68 -22.79 -12.02
C ASP A 464 -11.56 -23.08 -10.53
N PHE A 465 -11.16 -24.30 -10.12
CA PHE A 465 -10.94 -24.65 -8.72
C PHE A 465 -9.90 -25.76 -8.56
N CYS A 466 -9.47 -26.03 -7.33
CA CYS A 466 -8.61 -27.18 -7.04
C CYS A 466 -9.22 -28.07 -5.96
N PHE A 467 -9.33 -29.37 -6.23
CA PHE A 467 -9.72 -30.40 -5.27
C PHE A 467 -8.49 -31.10 -4.70
N ILE A 468 -8.40 -31.15 -3.37
CA ILE A 468 -7.39 -31.86 -2.61
C ILE A 468 -8.09 -32.95 -1.78
N GLY A 469 -7.94 -34.21 -2.17
CA GLY A 469 -8.40 -35.34 -1.36
C GLY A 469 -7.30 -35.81 -0.42
N ALA A 470 -7.62 -36.18 0.82
CA ALA A 470 -6.67 -36.75 1.76
C ALA A 470 -7.12 -38.11 2.29
N GLY A 471 -6.16 -38.97 2.67
CA GLY A 471 -6.48 -40.26 3.27
C GLY A 471 -5.27 -41.17 3.45
N TYR A 472 -5.54 -42.41 3.85
CA TYR A 472 -4.53 -43.46 3.87
C TYR A 472 -4.27 -43.95 2.45
N GLU A 473 -3.00 -44.25 2.14
CA GLU A 473 -2.57 -44.60 0.80
C GLU A 473 -3.35 -45.79 0.22
N ASP A 474 -3.40 -46.92 0.93
CA ASP A 474 -4.10 -48.12 0.47
C ASP A 474 -5.60 -47.89 0.22
N GLN A 475 -6.25 -47.11 1.08
CA GLN A 475 -7.67 -46.82 0.96
C GLN A 475 -7.97 -45.86 -0.21
N VAL A 476 -7.11 -44.87 -0.42
CA VAL A 476 -7.20 -43.97 -1.57
C VAL A 476 -6.92 -44.75 -2.86
N ASP A 477 -5.94 -45.64 -2.88
CA ASP A 477 -5.65 -46.48 -4.04
C ASP A 477 -6.83 -47.40 -4.37
N GLN A 478 -7.43 -48.05 -3.36
CA GLN A 478 -8.66 -48.83 -3.54
C GLN A 478 -9.85 -47.98 -3.98
N PHE A 479 -9.96 -46.73 -3.53
CA PHE A 479 -11.01 -45.81 -3.96
C PHE A 479 -10.86 -45.43 -5.45
N LEU A 480 -9.62 -45.20 -5.90
CA LEU A 480 -9.35 -44.86 -7.31
C LEU A 480 -9.70 -46.00 -8.28
N THR A 481 -9.75 -47.26 -7.83
CA THR A 481 -10.20 -48.37 -8.68
C THR A 481 -11.71 -48.40 -8.93
N VAL A 482 -12.49 -47.60 -8.19
CA VAL A 482 -13.95 -47.59 -8.31
C VAL A 482 -14.41 -47.01 -9.66
N ASN A 483 -13.70 -46.00 -10.17
CA ASN A 483 -13.93 -45.45 -11.50
C ASN A 483 -12.59 -45.11 -12.16
N PRO A 484 -12.24 -45.70 -13.32
CA PRO A 484 -10.99 -45.40 -14.03
C PRO A 484 -10.75 -43.91 -14.30
N GLY A 485 -11.82 -43.11 -14.41
CA GLY A 485 -11.73 -41.67 -14.60
C GLY A 485 -11.08 -40.93 -13.43
N LEU A 486 -11.18 -41.44 -12.20
CA LEU A 486 -10.60 -40.79 -11.01
C LEU A 486 -9.07 -40.77 -11.08
N ALA A 487 -8.45 -41.88 -11.51
CA ALA A 487 -7.00 -41.97 -11.63
C ALA A 487 -6.45 -40.95 -12.65
N GLY A 488 -7.21 -40.66 -13.72
CA GLY A 488 -6.84 -39.64 -14.71
C GLY A 488 -6.96 -38.20 -14.21
N ARG A 489 -7.90 -37.91 -13.29
CA ARG A 489 -8.10 -36.56 -12.71
C ARG A 489 -7.19 -36.28 -11.52
N PHE A 490 -6.86 -37.30 -10.74
CA PHE A 490 -5.95 -37.27 -9.60
C PHE A 490 -4.62 -37.95 -9.92
N ASN A 491 -3.93 -37.45 -10.94
CA ASN A 491 -2.64 -37.99 -11.37
C ASN A 491 -1.46 -37.52 -10.48
N ARG A 492 -1.69 -36.61 -9.52
CA ARG A 492 -0.70 -36.14 -8.55
C ARG A 492 -1.03 -36.67 -7.15
N LYS A 493 -0.07 -37.38 -6.56
CA LYS A 493 -0.13 -37.87 -5.18
C LYS A 493 1.08 -37.38 -4.39
N LEU A 494 0.84 -36.63 -3.32
CA LEU A 494 1.87 -36.25 -2.35
C LEU A 494 1.85 -37.25 -1.21
N ARG A 495 2.95 -37.99 -1.06
CA ARG A 495 3.10 -39.04 -0.04
C ARG A 495 3.70 -38.45 1.23
N PHE A 496 3.06 -38.71 2.36
CA PHE A 496 3.47 -38.31 3.69
C PHE A 496 3.95 -39.53 4.46
N GLU A 497 5.24 -39.55 4.78
CA GLU A 497 5.84 -40.60 5.59
C GLU A 497 5.61 -40.35 7.08
N SER A 498 5.72 -41.41 7.88
CA SER A 498 5.72 -41.32 9.34
C SER A 498 6.95 -40.55 9.82
N TYR A 499 6.77 -39.72 10.85
CA TYR A 499 7.88 -38.94 11.39
C TYR A 499 8.94 -39.84 12.06
N SER A 500 10.20 -39.44 11.93
CA SER A 500 11.29 -39.96 12.73
C SER A 500 11.15 -39.53 14.20
N ALA A 501 11.81 -40.26 15.11
CA ALA A 501 11.78 -39.93 16.54
C ALA A 501 12.29 -38.50 16.80
N ALA A 502 13.32 -38.06 16.09
CA ALA A 502 13.85 -36.70 16.17
C ALA A 502 12.82 -35.66 15.70
N GLU A 503 12.09 -35.92 14.61
CA GLU A 503 11.03 -35.03 14.13
C GLU A 503 9.85 -34.97 15.11
N ILE A 504 9.49 -36.07 15.77
CA ILE A 504 8.46 -36.09 16.82
C ILE A 504 8.83 -35.17 17.99
N VAL A 505 10.08 -35.25 18.46
CA VAL A 505 10.59 -34.37 19.54
C VAL A 505 10.59 -32.91 19.08
N GLU A 506 11.02 -32.64 17.85
CA GLU A 506 11.01 -31.29 17.27
C GLU A 506 9.58 -30.73 17.14
N ILE A 507 8.61 -31.54 16.72
CA ILE A 507 7.19 -31.15 16.69
C ILE A 507 6.72 -30.79 18.10
N GLY A 508 7.05 -31.62 19.10
CA GLY A 508 6.71 -31.34 20.50
C GLY A 508 7.36 -30.04 20.99
N HIS A 509 8.62 -29.82 20.68
CA HIS A 509 9.34 -28.60 21.04
C HIS A 509 8.69 -27.34 20.43
N ARG A 510 8.36 -27.38 19.13
CA ARG A 510 7.65 -26.27 18.44
C ARG A 510 6.24 -26.05 18.97
N TYR A 511 5.57 -27.10 19.44
CA TYR A 511 4.24 -26.99 20.06
C TYR A 511 4.31 -26.36 21.46
N ALA A 512 5.34 -26.68 22.24
CA ALA A 512 5.55 -26.18 23.59
C ALA A 512 6.00 -24.70 23.63
N ALA A 513 6.84 -24.27 22.69
CA ALA A 513 7.44 -22.93 22.68
C ALA A 513 6.42 -21.76 22.77
N PRO A 514 5.36 -21.67 21.94
CA PRO A 514 4.37 -20.58 22.05
C PRO A 514 3.52 -20.65 23.33
N ARG A 515 3.51 -21.78 24.03
CA ARG A 515 2.83 -21.97 25.33
C ARG A 515 3.69 -21.57 26.53
N ALA A 516 4.87 -20.98 26.27
CA ALA A 516 5.91 -20.70 27.26
C ALA A 516 6.42 -21.95 28.00
N SER A 517 6.27 -23.14 27.41
CA SER A 517 6.79 -24.41 27.94
C SER A 517 8.12 -24.76 27.26
N LYS A 518 9.10 -25.18 28.06
CA LYS A 518 10.46 -25.53 27.59
C LYS A 518 10.83 -26.92 28.10
N LEU A 519 11.21 -27.81 27.20
CA LEU A 519 11.81 -29.09 27.58
C LEU A 519 13.27 -28.83 27.92
N ASP A 520 13.70 -29.24 29.13
CA ASP A 520 15.12 -29.28 29.45
C ASP A 520 15.85 -30.36 28.63
N ALA A 521 17.18 -30.42 28.75
CA ALA A 521 17.98 -31.37 27.98
C ALA A 521 17.61 -32.83 28.27
N ALA A 522 17.40 -33.17 29.55
CA ALA A 522 17.03 -34.52 29.96
C ALA A 522 15.63 -34.92 29.48
N ALA A 523 14.68 -33.98 29.49
CA ALA A 523 13.32 -34.17 28.98
C ALA A 523 13.31 -34.42 27.47
N ARG A 524 14.14 -33.70 26.72
CA ARG A 524 14.30 -33.93 25.27
C ARG A 524 14.89 -35.31 24.98
N GLU A 525 15.89 -35.73 25.74
CA GLU A 525 16.52 -37.05 25.61
C GLU A 525 15.53 -38.18 25.96
N ALA A 526 14.84 -38.06 27.10
CA ALA A 526 13.80 -39.00 27.51
C ALA A 526 12.66 -39.09 26.48
N PHE A 527 12.28 -37.95 25.86
CA PHE A 527 11.26 -37.94 24.83
C PHE A 527 11.76 -38.62 23.54
N LEU A 528 13.03 -38.41 23.16
CA LEU A 528 13.65 -39.04 22.00
C LEU A 528 13.72 -40.56 22.15
N ASP A 529 14.11 -41.05 23.32
CA ASP A 529 14.18 -42.48 23.62
C ASP A 529 12.80 -43.11 23.55
N ALA A 530 11.80 -42.49 24.21
CA ALA A 530 10.42 -42.93 24.14
C ALA A 530 9.88 -42.96 22.70
N ALA A 531 10.09 -41.90 21.92
CA ALA A 531 9.66 -41.83 20.53
C ALA A 531 10.34 -42.89 19.66
N THR A 532 11.62 -43.20 19.93
CA THR A 532 12.37 -44.26 19.25
C THR A 532 11.80 -45.64 19.55
N THR A 533 11.53 -45.92 20.84
CA THR A 533 10.89 -47.18 21.28
C THR A 533 9.51 -47.37 20.63
N ILE A 534 8.67 -46.34 20.66
CA ILE A 534 7.33 -46.37 20.05
C ILE A 534 7.40 -46.57 18.53
N ARG A 535 8.34 -45.92 17.85
CA ARG A 535 8.50 -46.05 16.40
C ARG A 535 8.93 -47.47 16.00
N ASN A 536 9.80 -48.09 16.79
CA ASN A 536 10.30 -49.45 16.53
C ASN A 536 9.31 -50.55 16.96
N TYR A 537 8.31 -50.21 17.77
CA TYR A 537 7.23 -51.12 18.14
C TYR A 537 6.31 -51.40 16.95
N THR A 538 5.92 -52.66 16.77
CA THR A 538 4.89 -53.05 15.81
C THR A 538 3.65 -53.48 16.57
N THR A 539 2.54 -52.81 16.29
CA THR A 539 1.23 -53.12 16.88
C THR A 539 0.75 -54.52 16.48
N PRO A 540 -0.19 -55.14 17.22
CA PRO A 540 -0.78 -56.43 16.83
C PRO A 540 -1.41 -56.42 15.43
N GLY A 541 -1.87 -55.25 14.97
CA GLY A 541 -2.40 -55.05 13.62
C GLY A 541 -1.35 -54.80 12.53
N GLY A 542 -0.05 -54.97 12.82
CA GLY A 542 1.04 -54.84 11.86
C GLY A 542 1.45 -53.40 11.51
N ARG A 543 0.88 -52.39 12.18
CA ARG A 543 1.26 -50.98 11.99
C ARG A 543 2.44 -50.59 12.87
N HIS A 544 3.27 -49.65 12.41
CA HIS A 544 4.27 -48.99 13.24
C HIS A 544 3.60 -48.28 14.43
N GLY A 545 4.19 -48.37 15.60
CA GLY A 545 3.63 -47.79 16.83
C GLY A 545 3.41 -46.29 16.69
N ILE A 546 4.30 -45.56 16.02
CA ILE A 546 4.13 -44.11 15.83
C ILE A 546 2.91 -43.73 14.97
N ASP A 547 2.54 -44.59 14.01
CA ASP A 547 1.34 -44.40 13.20
C ASP A 547 0.06 -44.69 13.99
N ALA A 548 0.09 -45.75 14.81
CA ALA A 548 -0.99 -46.06 15.74
C ALA A 548 -1.20 -44.95 16.77
N MET A 549 -0.12 -44.26 17.16
CA MET A 549 -0.15 -43.08 18.01
C MET A 549 -0.47 -41.77 17.27
N GLN A 550 -0.66 -41.82 15.95
CA GLN A 550 -1.03 -40.68 15.10
C GLN A 550 0.04 -39.57 15.03
N ASN A 551 1.32 -39.94 14.97
CA ASN A 551 2.43 -39.06 14.57
C ASN A 551 2.45 -37.69 15.28
N GLY A 552 2.28 -36.57 14.58
CA GLY A 552 2.33 -35.24 15.19
C GLY A 552 1.26 -35.02 16.28
N ARG A 553 0.14 -35.76 16.25
CA ARG A 553 -0.85 -35.73 17.35
C ARG A 553 -0.29 -36.39 18.62
N PHE A 554 0.49 -37.47 18.50
CA PHE A 554 1.23 -38.04 19.63
C PHE A 554 2.12 -36.99 20.29
N ALA A 555 2.91 -36.28 19.49
CA ALA A 555 3.82 -35.26 20.01
C ALA A 555 3.07 -34.18 20.81
N ARG A 556 1.95 -33.67 20.28
CA ARG A 556 1.12 -32.66 20.97
C ARG A 556 0.53 -33.21 22.26
N ASN A 557 -0.06 -34.40 22.22
CA ASN A 557 -0.69 -35.03 23.39
C ASN A 557 0.33 -35.27 24.52
N VAL A 558 1.57 -35.66 24.17
CA VAL A 558 2.65 -35.82 25.16
C VAL A 558 2.98 -34.48 25.82
N ILE A 559 3.13 -33.41 25.05
CA ILE A 559 3.43 -32.08 25.61
C ILE A 559 2.30 -31.59 26.51
N GLU A 560 1.04 -31.68 26.09
CA GLU A 560 -0.10 -31.25 26.91
C GLU A 560 -0.18 -32.00 28.24
N ARG A 561 0.12 -33.30 28.23
CA ARG A 561 0.19 -34.10 29.46
C ARG A 561 1.39 -33.75 30.32
N ALA A 562 2.55 -33.54 29.71
CA ALA A 562 3.76 -33.17 30.42
C ALA A 562 3.62 -31.80 31.10
N GLU A 563 2.89 -30.86 30.49
CA GLU A 563 2.48 -29.61 31.13
C GLU A 563 1.61 -29.86 32.38
N GLY A 564 0.64 -30.77 32.30
CA GLY A 564 -0.15 -31.17 33.47
C GLY A 564 0.66 -31.82 34.60
N PHE A 565 1.65 -32.66 34.25
CA PHE A 565 2.56 -33.24 35.24
C PHE A 565 3.49 -32.19 35.85
N ARG A 566 4.03 -31.27 35.04
CA ARG A 566 4.79 -30.11 35.50
C ARG A 566 3.97 -29.29 36.50
N ASP A 567 2.72 -28.98 36.18
CA ASP A 567 1.87 -28.15 37.04
C ASP A 567 1.60 -28.83 38.39
N THR A 568 1.38 -30.16 38.37
CA THR A 568 1.23 -30.95 39.60
C THR A 568 2.49 -30.90 40.47
N ARG A 569 3.67 -31.04 39.84
CA ARG A 569 4.98 -30.96 40.49
C ARG A 569 5.24 -29.57 41.08
N VAL A 570 4.99 -28.50 40.34
CA VAL A 570 5.19 -27.11 40.79
C VAL A 570 4.25 -26.77 41.95
N VAL A 571 2.98 -27.22 41.89
CA VAL A 571 2.05 -27.07 43.02
C VAL A 571 2.54 -27.82 44.26
N ALA A 572 3.11 -29.02 44.10
CA ALA A 572 3.69 -29.77 45.21
C ALA A 572 4.90 -29.06 45.84
N GLN A 573 5.81 -28.51 45.03
CA GLN A 573 6.94 -27.68 45.48
C GLN A 573 6.46 -26.50 46.32
N LYS A 574 5.45 -25.76 45.84
CA LYS A 574 4.84 -24.65 46.59
C LYS A 574 4.24 -25.10 47.92
N ARG A 575 3.51 -26.22 47.94
CA ARG A 575 2.91 -26.79 49.16
C ARG A 575 3.96 -27.27 50.17
N ALA A 576 5.13 -27.68 49.70
CA ALA A 576 6.28 -28.04 50.53
C ALA A 576 7.04 -26.83 51.10
N GLY A 577 6.57 -25.59 50.86
CA GLY A 577 7.19 -24.36 51.36
C GLY A 577 8.42 -23.92 50.57
N GLN A 578 8.69 -24.50 49.40
CA GLN A 578 9.78 -24.10 48.52
C GLN A 578 9.32 -22.94 47.62
N ALA A 579 10.22 -21.99 47.34
CA ALA A 579 9.94 -20.89 46.41
C ALA A 579 9.72 -21.43 44.99
N VAL A 580 8.76 -20.88 44.26
CA VAL A 580 8.49 -21.20 42.85
C VAL A 580 8.97 -20.04 41.99
N THR A 581 9.87 -20.34 41.06
CA THR A 581 10.42 -19.39 40.11
C THR A 581 9.61 -19.36 38.81
N VAL A 582 9.83 -18.34 37.98
CA VAL A 582 9.28 -18.31 36.61
C VAL A 582 9.82 -19.48 35.78
N GLU A 583 11.06 -19.90 36.04
CA GLU A 583 11.70 -21.02 35.36
C GLU A 583 10.99 -22.36 35.70
N ASP A 584 10.59 -22.58 36.95
CA ASP A 584 9.83 -23.76 37.37
C ASP A 584 8.48 -23.88 36.64
N LEU A 585 7.84 -22.73 36.37
CA LEU A 585 6.58 -22.66 35.62
C LEU A 585 6.77 -22.92 34.11
N GLN A 586 7.98 -22.76 33.58
CA GLN A 586 8.28 -22.95 32.16
C GLN A 586 8.86 -24.33 31.86
N ILE A 587 9.71 -24.87 32.75
CA ILE A 587 10.47 -26.09 32.46
C ILE A 587 9.64 -27.36 32.65
N VAL A 588 9.57 -28.16 31.59
CA VAL A 588 9.14 -29.56 31.60
C VAL A 588 10.38 -30.45 31.73
N THR A 589 10.38 -31.34 32.71
CA THR A 589 11.52 -32.23 33.01
C THR A 589 11.30 -33.66 32.53
N ALA A 590 12.36 -34.48 32.56
CA ALA A 590 12.29 -35.89 32.16
C ALA A 590 11.18 -36.68 32.87
N PRO A 591 10.99 -36.59 34.21
CA PRO A 591 9.87 -37.27 34.88
C PRO A 591 8.49 -36.87 34.36
N ASP A 592 8.31 -35.59 33.99
CA ASP A 592 7.05 -35.08 33.45
C ASP A 592 6.76 -35.70 32.07
N ILE A 593 7.78 -35.78 31.21
CA ILE A 593 7.70 -36.42 29.88
C ILE A 593 7.47 -37.92 29.99
N GLU A 594 8.21 -38.63 30.84
CA GLU A 594 8.05 -40.07 31.01
C GLU A 594 6.65 -40.43 31.51
N ALA A 595 6.11 -39.67 32.47
CA ALA A 595 4.75 -39.84 32.96
C ALA A 595 3.72 -39.53 31.86
N ALA A 596 3.95 -38.46 31.08
CA ALA A 596 3.12 -38.10 29.94
C ALA A 596 3.07 -39.20 28.88
N VAL A 597 4.23 -39.66 28.41
CA VAL A 597 4.34 -40.73 27.42
C VAL A 597 3.62 -41.99 27.89
N ARG A 598 3.88 -42.44 29.13
CA ARG A 598 3.21 -43.62 29.70
C ARG A 598 1.69 -43.46 29.70
N SER A 599 1.20 -42.28 30.08
CA SER A 599 -0.23 -41.96 30.03
C SER A 599 -0.79 -41.95 28.61
N VAL A 600 -0.09 -41.33 27.64
CA VAL A 600 -0.53 -41.29 26.22
C VAL A 600 -0.61 -42.69 25.64
N CYS A 601 0.37 -43.55 25.91
CA CYS A 601 0.35 -44.92 25.44
C CYS A 601 -0.70 -45.79 26.15
N SER A 602 -0.96 -45.59 27.46
CA SER A 602 -1.95 -46.39 28.18
C SER A 602 -3.38 -46.23 27.66
N ASP A 603 -3.69 -45.08 27.07
CA ASP A 603 -5.00 -44.80 26.49
C ASP A 603 -5.19 -45.50 25.13
N ASN A 604 -4.11 -45.94 24.50
CA ASN A 604 -4.15 -46.65 23.24
C ASN A 604 -3.99 -48.17 23.46
N ARG A 605 -5.06 -48.93 23.24
CA ARG A 605 -5.06 -50.40 23.40
C ARG A 605 -4.01 -51.10 22.54
N ASP A 606 -3.65 -50.54 21.38
CA ASP A 606 -2.63 -51.12 20.49
C ASP A 606 -1.22 -51.06 21.10
N MET A 607 -1.02 -50.21 22.12
CA MET A 607 0.25 -50.02 22.84
C MET A 607 0.32 -50.79 24.15
N ALA A 608 -0.69 -51.60 24.50
CA ALA A 608 -0.78 -52.27 25.80
C ALA A 608 0.37 -53.23 26.11
N ALA A 609 1.07 -53.73 25.08
CA ALA A 609 2.19 -54.67 25.21
C ALA A 609 3.57 -53.99 25.19
N ILE A 610 3.63 -52.65 25.13
CA ILE A 610 4.90 -51.94 25.13
C ILE A 610 5.53 -52.04 26.53
N VAL A 611 6.77 -52.52 26.58
CA VAL A 611 7.58 -52.56 27.81
C VAL A 611 8.49 -51.34 27.78
N TRP A 612 8.39 -50.51 28.82
CA TRP A 612 9.13 -49.25 28.96
C TRP A 612 10.54 -49.47 29.48
#